data_AF-A0A1H6SBJ0-F1
#
_entry.id   AF-A0A1H6SBJ0-F1
#
_cell.length_a   1.000
_cell.length_b   1.000
_cell.length_c   1.000
_cell.angle_alpha   90.00
_cell.angle_beta   90.00
_cell.angle_gamma   90.00
#
_symmetry.space_group_name_H-M   'P 1'
#
loop_
_entity.id
_entity.type
_entity.pdbx_description
1 polymer ?
#
loop_
_entity_poly.entity_id
_entity_poly.type
_entity_poly.pdbx_seq_one_letter_code
_entity_poly.pdbx_strand_id
1 'polypeptide(L)'
;MIGGAQKGKAIIVLNPAEPPLIMRDTVYVLSDPADQAQVEASIAEMAQAVQSYVPGYRLKQRVQFDVIPDAAPLNIPGLGHLSGLKTSVFLEVEGAAHYLPAYAGNLDIMTSAALATAERMAQSMLNA
;
A
#
# COMPACT_ATOMS: atom_id res chain seq x y z
N MET A 1 -4.63 -1.23 -14.65
CA MET A 1 -3.71 -0.99 -13.51
C MET A 1 -3.98 -2.10 -12.49
N ILE A 2 -2.96 -2.70 -11.86
CA ILE A 2 -3.13 -3.93 -11.06
C ILE A 2 -4.11 -3.73 -9.89
N GLY A 3 -4.08 -2.57 -9.23
CA GLY A 3 -4.95 -2.27 -8.09
C GLY A 3 -6.41 -1.94 -8.42
N GLY A 4 -6.87 -2.11 -9.67
CA GLY A 4 -8.30 -1.98 -10.04
C GLY A 4 -8.88 -0.56 -10.06
N ALA A 5 -8.17 0.48 -9.60
CA ALA A 5 -8.68 1.84 -9.59
C ALA A 5 -8.90 2.41 -11.01
N GLN A 6 -10.04 3.08 -11.23
CA GLN A 6 -10.36 3.76 -12.49
C GLN A 6 -9.33 4.85 -12.83
N LYS A 7 -8.79 5.53 -11.82
CA LYS A 7 -7.74 6.55 -11.96
C LYS A 7 -6.71 6.41 -10.84
N GLY A 8 -5.44 6.45 -11.22
CA GLY A 8 -4.31 6.40 -10.28
C GLY A 8 -3.52 7.71 -10.28
N LYS A 9 -2.94 8.03 -9.12
CA LYS A 9 -1.94 9.08 -8.96
C LYS A 9 -0.88 8.60 -7.96
N ALA A 10 0.39 8.75 -8.31
CA ALA A 10 1.51 8.48 -7.42
C ALA A 10 2.31 9.77 -7.19
N ILE A 11 2.81 9.95 -5.97
CA ILE A 11 3.70 11.06 -5.59
C ILE A 11 4.86 10.44 -4.80
N ILE A 12 6.08 10.86 -5.13
CA ILE A 12 7.29 10.52 -4.37
C ILE A 12 7.82 11.78 -3.71
N VAL A 13 8.18 11.68 -2.43
CA VAL A 13 8.78 12.77 -1.66
C VAL A 13 10.13 12.29 -1.12
N LEU A 14 11.17 13.06 -1.38
CA LEU A 14 12.51 12.81 -0.86
C LEU A 14 12.75 13.72 0.33
N ASN A 15 13.17 13.14 1.46
CA ASN A 15 13.41 13.87 2.70
C ASN A 15 14.83 13.59 3.22
N PRO A 16 15.73 14.59 3.27
CA PRO A 16 17.13 14.42 3.69
C PRO A 16 17.32 14.57 5.21
N ALA A 17 16.32 14.26 6.03
CA ALA A 17 16.42 14.37 7.49
C ALA A 17 17.46 13.41 8.09
N GLU A 18 18.03 13.81 9.22
CA GLU A 18 18.95 13.02 10.04
C GLU A 18 18.38 12.85 11.47
N PRO A 19 18.18 11.62 11.98
CA PRO A 19 18.49 10.33 11.33
C PRO A 19 17.56 10.05 10.13
N PRO A 20 17.99 9.22 9.15
CA PRO A 20 17.20 8.91 7.97
C PRO A 20 15.84 8.32 8.34
N LEU A 21 14.81 8.76 7.62
CA LEU A 21 13.45 8.32 7.88
C LEU A 21 13.21 6.92 7.32
N ILE A 22 12.50 6.09 8.09
CA ILE A 22 11.92 4.84 7.59
C ILE A 22 10.95 5.19 6.44
N MET A 23 10.95 4.35 5.40
CA MET A 23 10.00 4.46 4.30
C MET A 23 8.57 4.49 4.84
N ARG A 24 7.78 5.47 4.36
CA ARG A 24 6.35 5.53 4.61
C ARG A 24 5.62 5.64 3.29
N ASP A 25 4.50 4.93 3.23
CA ASP A 25 3.53 5.06 2.15
C ASP A 25 2.19 5.47 2.74
N THR A 26 1.47 6.30 2.00
CA THR A 26 0.09 6.63 2.34
C THR A 26 -0.75 6.37 1.12
N VAL A 27 -1.74 5.50 1.27
CA VAL A 27 -2.68 5.13 0.21
C VAL A 27 -4.02 5.75 0.51
N TYR A 28 -4.48 6.59 -0.40
CA TYR A 28 -5.84 7.11 -0.39
C TYR A 28 -6.64 6.43 -1.49
N VAL A 29 -7.76 5.82 -1.12
CA VAL A 29 -8.72 5.21 -2.05
C VAL A 29 -10.06 5.88 -1.85
N LEU A 30 -10.67 6.35 -2.95
CA LEU A 30 -12.07 6.70 -2.99
C LEU A 30 -12.81 5.57 -3.71
N SER A 31 -13.76 4.93 -3.01
CA SER A 31 -14.63 3.89 -3.54
C SER A 31 -16.09 4.29 -3.39
N ASP A 32 -16.99 3.50 -4.00
CA ASP A 32 -18.40 3.47 -3.62
C ASP A 32 -18.54 3.18 -2.11
N PRO A 33 -19.71 3.48 -1.51
CA PRO A 33 -19.99 3.11 -0.11
C PRO A 33 -19.70 1.62 0.14
N ALA A 34 -18.93 1.36 1.19
CA ALA A 34 -18.51 0.01 1.55
C ALA A 34 -18.54 -0.19 3.07
N ASP A 35 -18.63 -1.45 3.50
CA ASP A 35 -18.51 -1.83 4.89
C ASP A 35 -17.06 -1.64 5.36
N GLN A 36 -16.86 -0.70 6.29
CA GLN A 36 -15.55 -0.34 6.80
C GLN A 36 -14.83 -1.50 7.49
N ALA A 37 -15.56 -2.39 8.18
CA ALA A 37 -14.97 -3.53 8.85
C ALA A 37 -14.48 -4.58 7.84
N GLN A 38 -15.22 -4.80 6.76
CA GLN A 38 -14.78 -5.68 5.68
C GLN A 38 -13.53 -5.11 4.97
N VAL A 39 -13.50 -3.79 4.74
CA VAL A 39 -12.33 -3.12 4.16
C VAL A 39 -11.12 -3.22 5.09
N GLU A 40 -11.28 -2.94 6.39
CA GLU A 40 -10.20 -3.06 7.38
C GLU A 40 -9.67 -4.49 7.47
N ALA A 41 -10.55 -5.50 7.46
CA ALA A 41 -10.16 -6.92 7.47
C ALA A 41 -9.38 -7.31 6.20
N SER A 42 -9.84 -6.89 5.02
CA SER A 42 -9.16 -7.17 3.75
C SER A 42 -7.77 -6.51 3.68
N ILE A 43 -7.64 -5.28 4.19
CA ILE A 43 -6.34 -4.59 4.28
C ILE A 43 -5.40 -5.32 5.25
N ALA A 44 -5.92 -5.80 6.39
CA ALA A 44 -5.12 -6.55 7.36
C ALA A 44 -4.61 -7.88 6.78
N GLU A 45 -5.47 -8.61 6.05
CA GLU A 45 -5.09 -9.84 5.33
C GLU A 45 -4.01 -9.56 4.29
N MET A 46 -4.17 -8.50 3.49
CA MET A 46 -3.17 -8.11 2.50
C MET A 46 -1.83 -7.72 3.15
N ALA A 47 -1.87 -6.98 4.27
CA ALA A 47 -0.65 -6.64 5.00
C ALA A 47 0.09 -7.88 5.50
N GLN A 48 -0.63 -8.89 6.00
CA GLN A 48 -0.04 -10.17 6.39
C GLN A 48 0.54 -10.95 5.19
N ALA A 49 -0.15 -10.94 4.04
CA ALA A 49 0.35 -11.55 2.83
C ALA A 49 1.66 -10.89 2.36
N VAL A 50 1.76 -9.56 2.41
CA VAL A 50 3.00 -8.83 2.08
C VAL A 50 4.11 -9.12 3.08
N GLN A 51 3.78 -9.24 4.37
CA GLN A 51 4.72 -9.59 5.43
C GLN A 51 5.42 -10.93 5.21
N SER A 52 4.80 -11.87 4.46
CA SER A 52 5.41 -13.18 4.20
C SER A 52 6.69 -13.08 3.36
N TYR A 53 6.86 -12.00 2.59
CA TYR A 53 8.07 -11.76 1.80
C TYR A 53 8.76 -10.43 2.14
N VAL A 54 8.12 -9.51 2.89
CA VAL A 54 8.75 -8.29 3.44
C VAL A 54 8.37 -8.15 4.92
N PRO A 55 9.10 -8.78 5.86
CA PRO A 55 8.71 -8.83 7.27
C PRO A 55 8.50 -7.48 7.95
N GLY A 56 9.22 -6.44 7.50
CA GLY A 56 9.10 -5.09 8.04
C GLY A 56 7.95 -4.25 7.47
N TYR A 57 7.16 -4.77 6.54
CA TYR A 57 5.96 -4.11 6.01
C TYR A 57 4.84 -4.14 7.04
N ARG A 58 4.33 -2.99 7.48
CA ARG A 58 3.24 -2.94 8.48
C ARG A 58 2.38 -1.70 8.38
N LEU A 59 1.15 -1.82 8.91
CA LEU A 59 0.28 -0.68 9.16
C LEU A 59 0.89 0.18 10.29
N LYS A 60 1.16 1.44 10.01
CA LYS A 60 1.61 2.42 11.00
C LYS A 60 0.47 2.91 11.88
N GLN A 61 -0.73 2.95 11.31
CA GLN A 61 -1.95 3.37 12.00
C GLN A 61 -3.09 2.42 11.61
N ARG A 62 -4.15 2.40 12.43
CA ARG A 62 -5.42 1.81 12.00
C ARG A 62 -5.89 2.48 10.73
N VAL A 63 -6.58 1.72 9.88
CA VAL A 63 -7.20 2.24 8.67
C VAL A 63 -8.17 3.35 9.05
N GLN A 64 -8.07 4.50 8.38
CA GLN A 64 -8.95 5.64 8.63
C GLN A 64 -10.00 5.72 7.52
N PHE A 65 -11.22 6.08 7.89
CA PHE A 65 -12.36 6.16 6.98
C PHE A 65 -13.03 7.53 7.08
N ASP A 66 -13.26 8.15 5.94
CA ASP A 66 -14.09 9.34 5.80
C ASP A 66 -15.26 9.01 4.86
N VAL A 67 -16.51 9.12 5.35
CA VAL A 67 -17.69 9.00 4.49
C VAL A 67 -17.90 10.31 3.75
N ILE A 68 -18.02 10.24 2.42
CA ILE A 68 -18.29 11.37 1.54
C ILE A 68 -19.76 11.28 1.11
N PRO A 69 -20.65 12.10 1.65
CA PRO A 69 -22.07 12.02 1.34
C PRO A 69 -22.37 12.58 -0.07
N ASP A 70 -23.42 12.05 -0.71
CA ASP A 70 -23.92 12.54 -2.02
C ASP A 70 -24.29 14.03 -1.99
N ALA A 71 -24.71 14.53 -0.82
CA ALA A 71 -25.04 15.94 -0.62
C ALA A 71 -23.82 16.88 -0.62
N ALA A 72 -22.61 16.35 -0.41
CA ALA A 72 -21.36 17.11 -0.42
C ALA A 72 -20.24 16.28 -1.09
N PRO A 73 -20.33 16.03 -2.40
CA PRO A 73 -19.40 15.17 -3.11
C PRO A 73 -18.05 15.87 -3.31
N LEU A 74 -16.97 15.07 -3.41
CA LEU A 74 -15.65 15.58 -3.76
C LEU A 74 -15.55 15.79 -5.27
N ASN A 75 -15.10 16.98 -5.69
CA ASN A 75 -14.73 17.21 -7.08
C ASN A 75 -13.32 16.69 -7.36
N ILE A 76 -13.22 15.58 -8.11
CA ILE A 76 -11.94 15.03 -8.56
C ILE A 76 -11.68 15.45 -10.01
N PRO A 77 -10.61 16.22 -10.28
CA PRO A 77 -10.27 16.65 -11.62
C PRO A 77 -10.19 15.47 -12.60
N GLY A 78 -10.98 15.52 -13.67
CA GLY A 78 -11.05 14.49 -14.71
C GLY A 78 -11.82 13.22 -14.35
N LEU A 79 -12.54 13.20 -13.22
CA LEU A 79 -13.57 12.18 -12.90
C LEU A 79 -14.92 12.81 -12.52
N GLY A 80 -14.92 14.07 -12.09
CA GLY A 80 -16.14 14.79 -11.70
C GLY A 80 -16.41 14.69 -10.20
N HIS A 81 -17.68 14.86 -9.83
CA HIS A 81 -18.12 14.83 -8.43
C HIS A 81 -18.38 13.38 -8.00
N LEU A 82 -17.69 12.94 -6.96
CA LEU A 82 -17.77 11.58 -6.45
C LEU A 82 -18.06 11.59 -4.95
N SER A 83 -18.92 10.67 -4.54
CA SER A 83 -19.27 10.35 -3.16
C SER A 83 -18.86 8.92 -2.84
N GLY A 84 -19.05 8.49 -1.59
CA GLY A 84 -18.77 7.14 -1.15
C GLY A 84 -17.88 7.08 0.06
N LEU A 85 -16.87 6.20 0.04
CA LEU A 85 -15.97 5.97 1.16
C LEU A 85 -14.54 6.31 0.77
N LYS A 86 -13.94 7.27 1.49
CA LYS A 86 -12.49 7.49 1.43
C LYS A 86 -11.82 6.63 2.49
N THR A 87 -10.94 5.75 2.05
CA THR A 87 -10.08 4.91 2.88
C THR A 87 -8.67 5.46 2.86
N SER A 88 -8.07 5.67 4.03
CA SER A 88 -6.68 6.12 4.19
C SER A 88 -5.87 5.05 4.92
N VAL A 89 -4.83 4.55 4.27
CA VAL A 89 -3.92 3.53 4.82
C VAL A 89 -2.55 4.15 5.00
N PHE A 90 -1.99 4.02 6.19
CA PHE A 90 -0.67 4.53 6.55
C PHE A 90 0.26 3.35 6.80
N LEU A 91 1.30 3.24 5.99
CA LEU A 91 2.25 2.15 6.01
C LEU A 91 3.61 2.65 6.44
N GLU A 92 4.36 1.78 7.10
CA GLU A 92 5.82 1.89 7.20
C GLU A 92 6.46 0.58 6.76
N VAL A 93 7.60 0.71 6.09
CA VAL A 93 8.36 -0.44 5.59
C VAL A 93 9.77 -0.36 6.13
N GLU A 94 10.07 -1.27 7.04
CA GLU A 94 11.42 -1.49 7.55
C GLU A 94 12.13 -2.54 6.69
N GLY A 95 13.34 -2.23 6.25
CA GLY A 95 14.19 -3.17 5.51
C GLY A 95 14.80 -4.23 6.44
N ALA A 96 15.07 -5.41 5.89
CA ALA A 96 15.83 -6.51 6.49
C ALA A 96 17.33 -6.19 6.67
N ALA A 97 17.77 -5.05 6.15
CA ALA A 97 19.13 -4.54 6.25
C ALA A 97 20.21 -5.44 5.62
N HIS A 98 19.87 -6.15 4.54
CA HIS A 98 20.80 -7.04 3.82
C HIS A 98 21.98 -6.31 3.18
N TYR A 99 21.78 -5.06 2.73
CA TYR A 99 22.81 -4.26 2.07
C TYR A 99 22.83 -2.80 2.56
N LEU A 100 21.67 -2.14 2.59
CA LEU A 100 21.50 -0.81 3.22
C LEU A 100 20.94 -0.96 4.64
N PRO A 101 21.03 0.07 5.50
CA PRO A 101 20.42 0.01 6.84
C PRO A 101 18.88 -0.13 6.79
N ALA A 102 18.27 -0.53 7.90
CA ALA A 102 16.85 -0.87 8.00
C ALA A 102 15.87 0.25 7.58
N TYR A 103 16.30 1.52 7.51
CA TYR A 103 15.45 2.61 7.00
C TYR A 103 15.16 2.48 5.49
N ALA A 104 15.96 1.72 4.75
CA ALA A 104 15.89 1.56 3.29
C ALA A 104 14.88 0.48 2.84
N GLY A 105 13.72 0.38 3.51
CA GLY A 105 12.67 -0.59 3.17
C GLY A 105 12.11 -0.45 1.75
N ASN A 106 12.33 0.70 1.10
CA ASN A 106 11.98 0.94 -0.30
C ASN A 106 12.76 0.06 -1.28
N LEU A 107 14.00 -0.33 -0.96
CA LEU A 107 14.73 -1.29 -1.77
C LEU A 107 14.22 -2.70 -1.49
N ASP A 108 14.06 -3.04 -0.22
CA ASP A 108 13.71 -4.39 0.20
C ASP A 108 12.33 -4.83 -0.28
N ILE A 109 11.35 -3.93 -0.33
CA ILE A 109 10.03 -4.25 -0.89
C ILE A 109 10.10 -4.60 -2.39
N MET A 110 10.99 -3.94 -3.14
CA MET A 110 11.17 -4.19 -4.57
C MET A 110 11.97 -5.47 -4.83
N THR A 111 13.08 -5.66 -4.12
CA THR A 111 13.96 -6.83 -4.32
C THR A 111 13.30 -8.11 -3.84
N SER A 112 12.57 -8.07 -2.72
CA SER A 112 11.86 -9.25 -2.20
C SER A 112 10.70 -9.66 -3.12
N ALA A 113 9.96 -8.69 -3.67
CA ALA A 113 8.91 -8.99 -4.65
C ALA A 113 9.48 -9.60 -5.95
N ALA A 114 10.63 -9.10 -6.42
CA ALA A 114 11.31 -9.65 -7.58
C ALA A 114 11.76 -11.10 -7.35
N LEU A 115 12.36 -11.38 -6.18
CA LEU A 115 12.79 -12.71 -5.79
C LEU A 115 11.60 -13.67 -5.69
N ALA A 116 10.55 -13.30 -4.94
CA ALA A 116 9.36 -14.13 -4.75
C ALA A 116 8.67 -14.46 -6.09
N THR A 117 8.66 -13.51 -7.03
CA THR A 117 8.14 -13.73 -8.38
C THR A 117 8.96 -14.77 -9.13
N ALA A 118 10.29 -14.65 -9.13
CA ALA A 118 11.18 -15.59 -9.80
C ALA A 118 11.13 -17.00 -9.17
N GLU A 119 11.09 -17.09 -7.84
CA GLU A 119 10.93 -18.35 -7.12
C GLU A 119 9.63 -19.07 -7.49
N ARG A 120 8.52 -18.32 -7.59
CA ARG A 120 7.23 -18.89 -7.98
C ARG A 120 7.25 -19.44 -9.40
N MET A 121 7.89 -18.74 -10.34
CA MET A 121 8.09 -19.21 -11.72
C MET A 121 8.96 -20.47 -11.76
N ALA A 122 10.08 -20.48 -11.04
CA ALA A 122 10.96 -21.65 -10.97
C ALA A 122 10.23 -22.87 -10.38
N GLN A 123 9.45 -22.67 -9.31
CA GLN A 123 8.65 -23.73 -8.70
C GLN A 123 7.60 -24.29 -9.67
N SER A 124 6.94 -23.46 -10.47
CA SER A 124 5.98 -23.95 -11.46
C SER A 124 6.64 -24.71 -12.61
N MET A 125 7.88 -24.33 -12.99
CA MET A 125 8.64 -25.03 -14.03
C MET A 125 9.19 -26.39 -13.54
N LEU A 126 9.57 -26.49 -12.28
CA LEU A 126 10.10 -27.73 -11.68
C LEU A 126 9.00 -28.76 -11.34
N ASN A 127 7.76 -28.31 -11.14
CA ASN A 127 6.62 -29.14 -10.75
C ASN A 127 5.63 -29.38 -11.91
N ALA A 128 6.00 -29.06 -13.15
CA ALA A 128 5.24 -29.34 -14.37
C ALA A 128 5.64 -30.70 -14.96
#